data_AF-A0A970KQ49-F1
#
_entry.id   AF-A0A970KQ49-F1
#
_cell.length_a   1.000
_cell.length_b   1.000
_cell.length_c   1.000
_cell.angle_alpha   90.00
_cell.angle_beta   90.00
_cell.angle_gamma   90.00
#
_symmetry.space_group_name_H-M   'P 1'
#
loop_
_entity.id
_entity.type
_entity.pdbx_description
1 polymer ?
#
loop_
_entity_poly.entity_id
_entity_poly.type
_entity_poly.pdbx_seq_one_letter_code
_entity_poly.pdbx_strand_id
1 'polypeptide(L)'
;MSLRLQRQNRELMEKQDNELTMAKLQERNRIAREIHDNVGHLLSSAILQTGALRTVVRDEDIKERLDALHDTLSQAMDSTRKSVHALYEEAVDLKVQLEELIDQFTFCEIRYERFGRQSAAETENGFYCHSQRSSCQFNEAFRCHSRLSCFA
;
A
#
# COMPACT_ATOMS: atom_id res chain seq x y z
N MET A 1 -45.88 12.72 9.04
CA MET A 1 -45.21 13.18 7.80
C MET A 1 -43.87 13.88 8.08
N SER A 2 -43.79 14.78 9.08
CA SER A 2 -42.54 15.48 9.50
C SER A 2 -41.35 14.55 9.84
N LEU A 3 -41.58 13.47 10.59
CA LEU A 3 -40.51 12.54 10.99
C LEU A 3 -39.80 11.81 9.83
N ARG A 4 -40.51 11.57 8.72
CA ARG A 4 -39.94 10.89 7.54
C ARG A 4 -38.98 11.83 6.80
N LEU A 5 -39.36 13.09 6.64
CA LEU A 5 -38.52 14.13 6.04
C LEU A 5 -37.31 14.45 6.90
N GLN A 6 -37.47 14.50 8.22
CA GLN A 6 -36.35 14.70 9.15
C GLN A 6 -35.34 13.53 9.09
N ARG A 7 -35.81 12.28 9.01
CA ARG A 7 -34.92 11.12 8.79
C ARG A 7 -34.19 11.21 7.46
N GLN A 8 -34.90 11.50 6.36
CA GLN A 8 -34.28 11.61 5.05
C GLN A 8 -33.23 12.73 4.98
N ASN A 9 -33.49 13.88 5.62
CA ASN A 9 -32.51 14.96 5.71
C ASN A 9 -31.27 14.56 6.49
N ARG A 10 -31.45 13.81 7.59
CA ARG A 10 -30.33 13.29 8.38
C ARG A 10 -29.50 12.27 7.60
N GLU A 11 -30.15 11.33 6.92
CA GLU A 11 -29.48 10.34 6.06
C GLU A 11 -28.72 11.01 4.91
N LEU A 12 -29.29 12.07 4.30
CA LEU A 12 -28.62 12.85 3.26
C LEU A 12 -27.39 13.58 3.80
N MET A 13 -27.48 14.20 4.98
CA MET A 13 -26.32 14.85 5.61
C MET A 13 -25.23 13.84 5.98
N GLU A 14 -25.60 12.71 6.59
CA GLU A 14 -24.64 11.65 6.94
C GLU A 14 -23.94 11.08 5.68
N LYS A 15 -24.67 10.91 4.57
CA LYS A 15 -24.08 10.51 3.29
C LYS A 15 -23.12 11.54 2.74
N GLN A 16 -23.50 12.81 2.76
CA GLN A 16 -22.65 13.89 2.27
C GLN A 16 -21.35 14.01 3.08
N ASP A 17 -21.42 13.91 4.40
CA ASP A 17 -20.24 13.94 5.27
C ASP A 17 -19.32 12.74 5.02
N ASN A 18 -19.90 11.55 4.79
CA ASN A 18 -19.14 10.36 4.44
C ASN A 18 -18.45 10.50 3.08
N GLU A 19 -19.15 11.01 2.05
CA GLU A 19 -18.58 11.27 0.73
C GLU A 19 -17.44 12.28 0.79
N LEU A 20 -17.61 13.37 1.55
CA LEU A 20 -16.56 14.37 1.77
C LEU A 20 -15.32 13.77 2.45
N THR A 21 -15.54 12.94 3.46
CA THR A 21 -14.44 12.28 4.19
C THR A 21 -13.71 11.31 3.27
N MET A 22 -14.44 10.53 2.49
CA MET A 22 -13.87 9.59 1.51
C MET A 22 -13.09 10.32 0.41
N ALA A 23 -13.62 11.42 -0.12
CA ALA A 23 -12.92 12.24 -1.10
C ALA A 23 -11.61 12.83 -0.54
N LYS A 24 -11.62 13.30 0.71
CA LYS A 24 -10.40 13.78 1.39
C LYS A 24 -9.35 12.68 1.55
N LEU A 25 -9.77 11.46 1.93
CA LEU A 25 -8.88 10.31 2.08
C LEU A 25 -8.28 9.88 0.73
N GLN A 26 -9.09 9.84 -0.33
CA GLN A 26 -8.62 9.54 -1.67
C GLN A 26 -7.59 10.56 -2.15
N GLU A 27 -7.84 11.85 -1.92
CA GLU A 27 -6.89 12.90 -2.32
C GLU A 27 -5.57 12.80 -1.56
N ARG A 28 -5.60 12.49 -0.25
CA ARG A 28 -4.38 12.21 0.52
C ARG A 28 -3.57 11.03 -0.06
N ASN A 29 -4.23 9.93 -0.40
CA ASN A 29 -3.58 8.77 -1.04
C ASN A 29 -3.04 9.09 -2.43
N ARG A 30 -3.74 9.92 -3.21
CA ARG A 30 -3.27 10.40 -4.50
C ARG A 30 -1.98 11.21 -4.35
N ILE A 31 -1.94 12.17 -3.42
CA ILE A 31 -0.77 12.98 -3.12
C ILE A 31 0.41 12.11 -2.64
N ALA A 32 0.15 11.14 -1.77
CA ALA A 32 1.19 10.24 -1.26
C ALA A 32 1.86 9.44 -2.39
N ARG A 33 1.07 8.90 -3.33
CA ARG A 33 1.58 8.23 -4.53
C ARG A 33 2.36 9.17 -5.43
N GLU A 34 1.84 10.37 -5.71
CA GLU A 34 2.52 11.36 -6.55
C GLU A 34 3.88 11.78 -5.97
N ILE A 35 3.99 11.94 -4.64
CA ILE A 35 5.26 12.20 -3.96
C ILE A 35 6.20 11.00 -4.08
N HIS A 36 5.72 9.78 -3.81
CA HIS A 36 6.53 8.57 -3.90
C HIS A 36 7.11 8.39 -5.30
N ASP A 37 6.29 8.58 -6.33
CA ASP A 37 6.72 8.38 -7.71
C ASP A 37 7.66 9.50 -8.14
N ASN A 38 7.32 10.77 -7.88
CA ASN A 38 8.17 11.87 -8.32
C ASN A 38 9.49 11.94 -7.53
N VAL A 39 9.43 11.97 -6.19
CA VAL A 39 10.61 12.14 -5.34
C VAL A 39 11.38 10.83 -5.16
N GLY A 40 10.67 9.72 -4.95
CA GLY A 40 11.29 8.41 -4.73
C GLY A 40 12.04 7.90 -5.96
N HIS A 41 11.48 8.04 -7.17
CA HIS A 41 12.21 7.66 -8.38
C HIS A 41 13.45 8.53 -8.62
N LEU A 42 13.37 9.85 -8.41
CA LEU A 42 14.51 10.75 -8.56
C LEU A 42 15.63 10.44 -7.57
N LEU A 43 15.30 10.23 -6.29
CA LEU A 43 16.27 9.87 -5.26
C LEU A 43 16.90 8.49 -5.55
N SER A 44 16.10 7.50 -5.94
CA SER A 44 16.60 6.17 -6.28
C SER A 44 17.56 6.22 -7.49
N SER A 45 17.21 6.99 -8.52
CA SER A 45 18.10 7.24 -9.66
C SER A 45 19.39 7.95 -9.25
N ALA A 46 19.31 8.98 -8.40
CA ALA A 46 20.48 9.69 -7.90
C ALA A 46 21.42 8.77 -7.11
N ILE A 47 20.88 7.92 -6.23
CA ILE A 47 21.65 6.93 -5.45
C ILE A 47 22.36 5.93 -6.38
N LEU A 48 21.67 5.44 -7.42
CA LEU A 48 22.28 4.55 -8.40
C LEU A 48 23.40 5.23 -9.17
N GLN A 49 23.20 6.49 -9.59
CA GLN A 49 24.21 7.27 -10.30
C GLN A 49 25.44 7.57 -9.42
N THR A 50 25.25 7.93 -8.16
CA THR A 50 26.37 8.17 -7.23
C THR A 50 27.12 6.88 -6.91
N GLY A 51 26.39 5.77 -6.72
CA GLY A 51 26.97 4.43 -6.58
C GLY A 51 27.79 4.02 -7.80
N ALA A 52 27.30 4.28 -9.01
CA ALA A 52 28.04 4.01 -10.25
C ALA A 52 29.31 4.87 -10.34
N LEU A 53 29.24 6.17 -10.07
CA LEU A 53 30.40 7.07 -10.10
C LEU A 53 31.49 6.61 -9.12
N ARG A 54 31.11 6.16 -7.92
CA ARG A 54 32.02 5.61 -6.92
C ARG A 54 32.84 4.42 -7.45
N THR A 55 32.26 3.58 -8.30
CA THR A 55 32.97 2.41 -8.87
C THR A 55 34.01 2.77 -9.93
N VAL A 56 33.87 3.93 -10.58
CA VAL A 56 34.74 4.36 -11.68
C VAL A 56 35.87 5.28 -11.19
N VAL A 57 35.62 6.06 -10.13
CA VAL A 57 36.59 7.00 -9.55
C VAL A 57 37.74 6.25 -8.88
N ARG A 58 38.98 6.67 -9.17
CA ARG A 58 40.21 6.12 -8.58
C ARG A 58 40.80 6.97 -7.46
N ASP A 59 40.42 8.25 -7.42
CA ASP A 59 40.87 9.22 -6.43
C ASP A 59 40.10 9.00 -5.12
N GLU A 60 40.83 8.79 -4.02
CA GLU A 60 40.24 8.42 -2.73
C GLU A 60 39.55 9.60 -2.04
N ASP A 61 40.02 10.84 -2.25
CA ASP A 61 39.37 12.05 -1.71
C ASP A 61 38.02 12.29 -2.40
N ILE A 62 37.93 11.97 -3.70
CA ILE A 62 36.66 12.05 -4.44
C ILE A 62 35.71 10.94 -4.01
N LYS A 63 36.21 9.72 -3.74
CA LYS A 63 35.36 8.64 -3.20
C LYS A 63 34.76 9.00 -1.84
N GLU A 64 35.54 9.57 -0.92
CA GLU A 64 35.02 9.96 0.40
C GLU A 64 33.90 10.99 0.28
N ARG A 65 34.03 11.94 -0.66
CA ARG A 65 32.97 12.92 -0.97
C ARG A 65 31.72 12.27 -1.59
N LEU A 66 31.90 11.28 -2.46
CA LEU A 66 30.80 10.51 -3.04
C LEU A 66 30.08 9.65 -2.00
N ASP A 67 30.80 9.11 -1.02
CA ASP A 67 30.23 8.36 0.09
C ASP A 67 29.37 9.26 0.98
N ALA A 68 29.86 10.46 1.33
CA ALA A 68 29.06 11.46 2.05
C ALA A 68 27.80 11.88 1.27
N LEU A 69 27.90 12.03 -0.06
CA LEU A 69 26.76 12.33 -0.92
C LEU A 69 25.75 11.18 -0.95
N HIS A 70 26.23 9.94 -1.10
CA HIS A 70 25.39 8.74 -1.08
C HIS A 70 24.63 8.60 0.24
N ASP A 71 25.30 8.85 1.37
CA ASP A 71 24.67 8.80 2.70
C ASP A 71 23.61 9.89 2.87
N THR A 72 23.88 11.09 2.37
CA THR A 72 22.89 12.19 2.38
C THR A 72 21.66 11.83 1.56
N LEU A 73 21.84 11.26 0.36
CA LEU A 73 20.74 10.82 -0.50
C LEU A 73 19.96 9.66 0.13
N SER A 74 20.64 8.73 0.80
CA SER A 74 20.02 7.61 1.51
C SER A 74 19.18 8.10 2.69
N GLN A 75 19.69 9.04 3.48
CA GLN A 75 18.93 9.68 4.56
C GLN A 75 17.72 10.46 4.03
N ALA A 76 17.88 11.16 2.90
CA ALA A 76 16.76 11.84 2.25
C ALA A 76 15.67 10.85 1.83
N MET A 77 16.05 9.71 1.22
CA MET A 77 15.12 8.66 0.81
C MET A 77 14.37 8.07 2.01
N ASP A 78 15.05 7.79 3.11
CA ASP A 78 14.42 7.30 4.35
C ASP A 78 13.45 8.33 4.96
N SER A 79 13.83 9.61 4.94
CA SER A 79 12.97 10.70 5.42
C SER A 79 11.72 10.87 4.57
N THR A 80 11.85 10.78 3.23
CA THR A 80 10.72 10.79 2.30
C THR A 80 9.82 9.59 2.53
N ARG A 81 10.38 8.37 2.68
CA ARG A 81 9.60 7.17 2.99
C ARG A 81 8.79 7.34 4.27
N LYS A 82 9.40 7.85 5.36
CA LYS A 82 8.69 8.12 6.63
C LYS A 82 7.56 9.14 6.46
N SER A 83 7.82 10.20 5.69
CA SER A 83 6.83 11.25 5.44
C SER A 83 5.64 10.75 4.62
N VAL A 84 5.89 9.93 3.59
CA VAL A 84 4.83 9.25 2.81
C VAL A 84 4.09 8.22 3.66
N HIS A 85 4.78 7.48 4.52
CA HIS A 85 4.14 6.52 5.42
C HIS A 85 3.20 7.21 6.42
N ALA A 86 3.58 8.37 6.96
CA ALA A 86 2.71 9.16 7.83
C ALA A 86 1.44 9.66 7.11
N LEU A 87 1.53 9.96 5.81
CA LEU A 87 0.35 10.27 4.99
C LEU A 87 -0.55 9.04 4.78
N TYR A 88 0.02 7.84 4.76
CA TYR A 88 -0.68 6.56 4.60
C TYR A 88 -1.34 6.08 5.89
N GLU A 89 -0.63 6.09 7.04
CA GLU A 89 -1.12 5.52 8.32
C GLU A 89 -2.40 6.18 8.83
N GLU A 90 -2.66 7.45 8.50
CA GLU A 90 -3.90 8.15 8.85
C GLU A 90 -5.07 7.90 7.88
N ALA A 91 -4.84 7.18 6.77
CA ALA A 91 -5.75 7.17 5.62
C ALA A 91 -6.12 5.77 5.08
N VAL A 92 -5.69 4.68 5.73
CA VAL A 92 -5.92 3.33 5.20
C VAL A 92 -7.37 2.89 5.37
N ASP A 93 -8.16 2.97 4.30
CA ASP A 93 -9.31 2.09 4.12
C ASP A 93 -8.80 0.72 3.69
N LEU A 94 -8.78 -0.21 4.64
CA LEU A 94 -8.32 -1.60 4.45
C LEU A 94 -8.98 -2.27 3.23
N LYS A 95 -10.21 -1.89 2.89
CA LYS A 95 -10.92 -2.43 1.73
C LYS A 95 -10.25 -2.02 0.42
N VAL A 96 -9.96 -0.72 0.27
CA VAL A 96 -9.37 -0.17 -0.96
C VAL A 96 -7.97 -0.73 -1.18
N GLN A 97 -7.18 -0.86 -0.12
CA GLN A 97 -5.85 -1.46 -0.21
C GLN A 97 -5.89 -2.95 -0.55
N LEU A 98 -6.87 -3.69 -0.02
CA LEU A 98 -7.06 -5.10 -0.41
C LEU A 98 -7.45 -5.24 -1.88
N GLU A 99 -8.33 -4.38 -2.38
CA GLU A 99 -8.75 -4.36 -3.79
C GLU A 99 -7.57 -4.02 -4.70
N GLU A 100 -6.75 -3.01 -4.38
CA GLU A 100 -5.53 -2.69 -5.13
C GLU A 100 -4.52 -3.86 -5.15
N LEU A 101 -4.34 -4.55 -4.01
CA LEU A 101 -3.45 -5.72 -3.93
C LEU A 101 -3.95 -6.90 -4.76
N ILE A 102 -5.28 -7.12 -4.79
CA ILE A 102 -5.91 -8.17 -5.60
C ILE A 102 -5.76 -7.85 -7.09
N ASP A 103 -5.98 -6.60 -7.50
CA ASP A 103 -5.86 -6.18 -8.90
C ASP A 103 -4.44 -6.31 -9.45
N GLN A 104 -3.43 -6.08 -8.61
CA GLN A 104 -2.03 -6.25 -8.99
C GLN A 104 -1.58 -7.72 -9.04
N PHE A 105 -2.34 -8.63 -8.44
CA PHE A 105 -1.98 -10.04 -8.35
C PHE A 105 -2.50 -10.83 -9.56
N THR A 106 -1.61 -11.12 -10.51
CA THR A 106 -1.95 -11.78 -11.79
C THR A 106 -1.81 -13.30 -11.79
N PHE A 107 -1.34 -13.91 -10.70
CA PHE A 107 -1.06 -15.34 -10.64
C PHE A 107 -2.34 -16.22 -10.66
N CYS A 108 -3.41 -15.81 -9.96
CA CYS A 108 -4.69 -16.52 -9.95
C CYS A 108 -5.86 -15.57 -9.72
N GLU A 109 -7.06 -15.99 -10.12
CA GLU A 109 -8.29 -15.24 -9.88
C GLU A 109 -8.64 -15.28 -8.38
N ILE A 110 -8.57 -14.14 -7.71
CA ILE A 110 -8.90 -14.00 -6.29
C ILE A 110 -10.36 -13.57 -6.17
N ARG A 111 -11.17 -14.31 -5.41
CA ARG A 111 -12.46 -13.84 -4.91
C ARG A 111 -12.34 -13.46 -3.45
N TYR A 112 -12.62 -12.20 -3.16
CA TYR A 112 -12.67 -11.67 -1.80
C TYR A 112 -14.11 -11.68 -1.28
N GLU A 113 -14.36 -12.40 -0.19
CA GLU A 113 -15.64 -12.37 0.54
C GLU A 113 -15.42 -11.92 1.99
N ARG A 114 -16.18 -10.90 2.41
CA ARG A 114 -16.14 -10.41 3.79
C ARG A 114 -17.12 -11.22 4.66
N PHE A 115 -16.59 -12.06 5.54
CA PHE A 115 -17.39 -12.74 6.56
C PHE A 115 -17.57 -11.84 7.78
N GLY A 116 -18.74 -11.22 7.91
CA GLY A 116 -19.15 -10.55 9.15
C GLY A 116 -19.85 -11.53 10.08
N ARG A 117 -19.18 -12.01 11.14
CA ARG A 117 -19.87 -12.68 12.26
C ARG A 117 -20.57 -11.63 13.12
N GLN A 118 -21.89 -11.68 13.21
CA GLN A 118 -22.63 -11.04 14.30
C GLN A 118 -22.45 -11.85 15.60
N SER A 119 -21.29 -11.74 16.25
CA SER A 119 -21.16 -11.97 17.70
C SER A 119 -19.83 -11.40 18.18
N ALA A 120 -19.86 -10.77 19.35
CA ALA A 120 -18.69 -10.22 20.02
C ALA A 120 -17.53 -11.23 20.09
N ALA A 121 -16.31 -10.73 19.91
CA ALA A 121 -15.02 -11.41 19.87
C ALA A 121 -14.59 -11.95 18.49
N GLU A 122 -13.52 -11.32 17.99
CA GLU A 122 -12.56 -11.80 16.99
C GLU A 122 -13.02 -11.82 15.52
N THR A 123 -12.65 -10.75 14.80
CA THR A 123 -12.76 -10.66 13.34
C THR A 123 -11.59 -11.43 12.72
N GLU A 124 -11.77 -12.73 12.49
CA GLU A 124 -10.83 -13.51 11.67
C GLU A 124 -11.08 -13.21 10.18
N ASN A 125 -10.20 -12.42 9.57
CA ASN A 125 -10.15 -12.23 8.12
C ASN A 125 -9.52 -13.49 7.49
N GLY A 126 -10.29 -14.26 6.73
CA GLY A 126 -9.82 -15.45 6.01
C GLY A 126 -9.68 -15.20 4.51
N PHE A 127 -8.58 -15.68 3.91
CA PHE A 127 -8.36 -15.68 2.47
C PHE A 127 -8.60 -17.09 1.92
N TYR A 128 -9.39 -17.22 0.85
CA TYR A 128 -9.60 -18.48 0.13
C TYR A 128 -9.25 -18.30 -1.34
N CYS A 129 -8.30 -19.09 -1.83
CA CYS A 129 -7.97 -19.17 -3.25
C CYS A 129 -8.80 -20.28 -3.89
N HIS A 130 -9.77 -19.93 -4.74
CA HIS A 130 -10.50 -20.89 -5.57
C HIS A 130 -9.86 -20.96 -6.96
N SER A 131 -8.92 -21.88 -7.17
CA SER A 131 -8.41 -22.14 -8.53
C SER A 131 -9.38 -23.01 -9.31
N GLN A 132 -10.04 -22.47 -10.33
CA GLN A 132 -10.85 -23.25 -11.30
C GLN A 132 -10.01 -23.92 -12.41
N ARG A 133 -8.71 -24.17 -12.20
CA ARG A 133 -7.93 -25.07 -13.07
C ARG A 133 -7.94 -26.49 -12.48
N SER A 134 -8.41 -27.42 -13.30
CA SER A 134 -8.67 -28.85 -13.06
C SER A 134 -7.45 -29.71 -12.70
N SER A 135 -6.39 -29.13 -12.13
CA SER A 135 -5.15 -29.82 -11.75
C SER A 135 -4.72 -29.60 -10.29
N CYS A 136 -5.43 -28.80 -9.50
CA CYS A 136 -5.17 -28.70 -8.06
C CYS A 136 -6.18 -29.56 -7.31
N GLN A 137 -5.78 -30.78 -6.92
CA GLN A 137 -6.56 -31.62 -6.03
C GLN A 137 -6.73 -30.91 -4.68
N PHE A 138 -7.91 -30.36 -4.46
CA PHE A 138 -8.38 -29.87 -3.18
C PHE A 138 -8.51 -31.05 -2.21
N ASN A 139 -7.58 -31.18 -1.28
CA ASN A 139 -7.86 -31.73 0.03
C ASN A 139 -6.85 -31.17 1.03
N GLU A 140 -7.39 -30.63 2.12
CA GLU A 140 -6.72 -29.93 3.23
C GLU A 140 -6.49 -28.43 3.04
N ALA A 141 -7.03 -27.69 4.00
CA ALA A 141 -6.91 -26.25 4.14
C ALA A 141 -5.44 -25.87 4.32
N PHE A 142 -4.85 -25.25 3.29
CA PHE A 142 -3.53 -24.63 3.44
C PHE A 142 -3.68 -23.40 4.34
N ARG A 143 -3.38 -23.58 5.63
CA ARG A 143 -2.90 -22.48 6.48
C ARG A 143 -1.63 -21.97 5.82
N CYS A 144 -1.69 -20.77 5.25
CA CYS A 144 -0.49 -20.06 4.80
C CYS A 144 0.30 -19.64 6.04
N HIS A 145 1.07 -20.57 6.61
CA HIS A 145 2.08 -20.25 7.62
C HIS A 145 3.22 -19.57 6.88
N SER A 146 3.46 -18.32 7.27
CA SER A 146 4.56 -17.47 6.88
C SER A 146 5.90 -18.20 6.87
N ARG A 147 6.39 -18.57 5.68
CA ARG A 147 7.82 -18.56 5.25
C ARG A 147 7.97 -19.24 3.89
N LEU A 148 8.95 -18.74 3.14
CA LEU A 148 9.51 -19.23 1.85
C LEU A 148 8.91 -18.51 0.62
N SER A 149 9.54 -17.45 0.14
CA SER A 149 10.64 -17.49 -0.84
C SER A 149 10.23 -18.19 -2.14
N CYS A 150 9.75 -17.40 -3.11
CA CYS A 150 9.84 -17.73 -4.52
C CYS A 150 10.11 -16.42 -5.28
N PHE A 151 11.38 -16.29 -5.66
CA PHE A 151 11.84 -15.45 -6.75
C PHE A 151 11.22 -15.94 -8.06
N ALA A 152 10.72 -15.01 -8.86
CA ALA A 152 11.05 -14.88 -10.27
C ALA A 152 10.93 -13.39 -10.64
#